data_AF-A0A2V3DLR4-F1
#
_entry.id   AF-A0A2V3DLR4-F1
#
_cell.length_a   1.000
_cell.length_b   1.000
_cell.length_c   1.000
_cell.angle_alpha   90.00
_cell.angle_beta   90.00
_cell.angle_gamma   90.00
#
_symmetry.space_group_name_H-M   'P 1'
#
loop_
_entity.id
_entity.type
_entity.pdbx_description
1 polymer ?
#
loop_
_entity_poly.entity_id
_entity_poly.type
_entity_poly.pdbx_seq_one_letter_code
_entity_poly.pdbx_strand_id
1 'polypeptide(L)'
;MASDPVTKIYVAKRTADGKTKKEILRCLKRAIAREVFHLLTNPQPVIHGKDLRAFRLGIGLTLTAAAQFLDCDLNRLSRLERGITKDQKRALEYQKWLTDYQQLQTLKTVA
;
A
#
# COMPACT_ATOMS: atom_id res chain seq x y z
N MET A 1 16.30 17.77 7.88
CA MET A 1 17.17 17.35 6.75
C MET A 1 18.20 16.28 7.16
N ALA A 2 18.13 15.70 8.38
CA ALA A 2 19.23 14.90 8.94
C ALA A 2 18.93 13.38 9.08
N SER A 3 17.71 12.90 8.87
CA SER A 3 17.40 11.46 9.01
C SER A 3 17.28 10.71 7.69
N ASP A 4 16.60 11.27 6.69
CA ASP A 4 16.37 10.58 5.42
C ASP A 4 17.65 10.60 4.53
N PRO A 5 18.20 9.43 4.14
CA PRO A 5 19.42 9.35 3.34
C PRO A 5 19.28 9.97 1.93
N VAL A 6 18.11 9.82 1.29
CA VAL A 6 17.85 10.32 -0.07
C VAL A 6 17.84 11.84 -0.08
N THR A 7 17.20 12.44 0.92
CA THR A 7 17.15 13.89 1.11
C THR A 7 18.56 14.45 1.34
N LYS A 8 19.43 13.76 2.09
CA LYS A 8 20.82 14.19 2.29
C LYS A 8 21.60 14.23 0.99
N ILE A 9 21.51 13.16 0.18
CA ILE A 9 22.18 13.10 -1.13
C ILE A 9 21.70 14.25 -2.03
N TYR A 10 20.39 14.51 -2.05
CA TYR A 10 19.83 15.62 -2.82
C TYR A 10 20.35 16.98 -2.35
N VAL A 11 20.37 17.21 -1.02
CA VAL A 11 20.88 18.45 -0.44
C VAL A 11 22.36 18.64 -0.80
N ALA A 12 23.19 17.61 -0.63
CA ALA A 12 24.62 17.67 -0.97
C ALA A 12 24.84 18.04 -2.44
N LYS A 13 24.12 17.40 -3.37
CA LYS A 13 24.15 17.73 -4.80
C LYS A 13 23.79 19.21 -5.05
N ARG A 14 22.69 19.69 -4.47
CA ARG A 14 22.26 21.08 -4.67
C ARG A 14 23.16 22.11 -4.01
N THR A 15 23.81 21.75 -2.90
CA THR A 15 24.84 22.58 -2.29
C THR A 15 26.09 22.66 -3.17
N ALA A 16 26.49 21.54 -3.80
CA ALA A 16 27.57 21.55 -4.79
C ALA A 16 27.23 22.40 -6.04
N ASP A 17 25.96 22.44 -6.45
CA ASP A 17 25.45 23.35 -7.49
C ASP A 17 25.46 24.85 -7.07
N GLY A 18 25.94 25.19 -5.86
CA GLY A 18 26.00 26.56 -5.35
C GLY A 18 24.69 27.11 -4.78
N LYS A 19 23.65 26.28 -4.60
CA LYS A 19 22.37 26.76 -4.06
C LYS A 19 22.45 27.02 -2.56
N THR A 20 21.81 28.11 -2.15
CA THR A 20 21.65 28.43 -0.74
C THR A 20 20.67 27.47 -0.06
N LYS A 21 20.80 27.31 1.26
CA LYS A 21 19.89 26.50 2.08
C LYS A 21 18.40 26.85 1.87
N LYS A 22 18.07 28.15 1.73
CA LYS A 22 16.69 28.61 1.51
C LYS A 22 16.15 28.13 0.15
N GLU A 23 16.97 28.14 -0.88
CA GLU A 23 16.58 27.66 -2.21
C GLU A 23 16.38 26.15 -2.25
N ILE A 24 17.27 25.40 -1.58
CA ILE A 24 17.14 23.95 -1.46
C ILE A 24 15.85 23.59 -0.72
N LEU A 25 15.56 24.26 0.40
CA LEU A 25 14.30 24.08 1.13
C LEU A 25 13.08 24.41 0.26
N ARG A 26 13.13 25.49 -0.53
CA ARG A 26 12.05 25.85 -1.46
C ARG A 26 11.83 24.75 -2.51
N CYS A 27 12.90 24.19 -3.08
CA CYS A 27 12.81 23.08 -4.04
C CYS A 27 12.17 21.83 -3.41
N LEU A 28 12.61 21.45 -2.21
CA LEU A 28 12.06 20.29 -1.49
C LEU A 28 10.58 20.47 -1.16
N LYS A 29 10.19 21.63 -0.61
CA LYS A 29 8.78 21.94 -0.33
C LYS A 29 7.92 21.87 -1.59
N ARG A 30 8.42 22.39 -2.72
CA ARG A 30 7.72 22.33 -4.01
C ARG A 30 7.61 20.90 -4.53
N ALA A 31 8.62 20.07 -4.36
CA ALA A 31 8.55 18.66 -4.75
C ALA A 31 7.46 17.92 -3.95
N ILE A 32 7.48 18.04 -2.62
CA ILE A 32 6.47 17.42 -1.74
C ILE A 32 5.07 17.94 -2.09
N ALA A 33 4.90 19.25 -2.29
CA ALA A 33 3.60 19.81 -2.65
C ALA A 33 3.07 19.26 -3.98
N ARG A 34 3.95 19.05 -4.97
CA ARG A 34 3.56 18.43 -6.24
C ARG A 34 3.17 16.96 -6.06
N GLU A 35 3.95 16.20 -5.29
CA GLU A 35 3.62 14.80 -4.99
C GLU A 35 2.26 14.67 -4.31
N VAL A 36 2.02 15.50 -3.29
CA VAL A 36 0.72 15.54 -2.59
C VAL A 36 -0.41 15.94 -3.55
N PHE A 37 -0.20 16.99 -4.36
CA PHE A 37 -1.20 17.39 -5.36
C PHE A 37 -1.52 16.26 -6.34
N HIS A 38 -0.52 15.53 -6.83
CA HIS A 38 -0.73 14.37 -7.72
C HIS A 38 -1.50 13.25 -7.02
N LEU A 39 -1.20 12.95 -5.75
CA LEU A 39 -1.94 11.93 -4.99
C LEU A 39 -3.39 12.33 -4.73
N LEU A 40 -3.67 13.62 -4.53
CA LEU A 40 -5.02 14.13 -4.32
C LEU A 40 -5.84 14.20 -5.61
N THR A 41 -5.21 14.56 -6.73
CA THR A 41 -5.88 14.72 -8.03
C THR A 41 -5.99 13.41 -8.82
N ASN A 42 -5.12 12.45 -8.53
CA ASN A 42 -5.18 11.10 -9.09
C ASN A 42 -5.20 10.06 -7.96
N PRO A 43 -6.31 9.98 -7.21
CA PRO A 43 -6.41 9.04 -6.10
C PRO A 43 -6.31 7.62 -6.63
N GLN A 44 -5.39 6.84 -6.05
CA GLN A 44 -5.31 5.41 -6.34
C GLN A 44 -6.57 4.72 -5.82
N PRO A 45 -7.10 3.70 -6.54
CA PRO A 45 -8.25 2.94 -6.06
C PRO A 45 -7.91 2.32 -4.70
N VAL A 46 -8.72 2.65 -3.69
CA VAL A 46 -8.56 2.11 -2.33
C VAL A 46 -9.30 0.79 -2.26
N ILE A 47 -8.61 -0.27 -1.83
CA ILE A 47 -9.25 -1.55 -1.61
C ILE A 47 -9.89 -1.50 -0.23
N HIS A 48 -11.21 -1.59 -0.17
CA HIS A 48 -11.88 -1.61 1.12
C HIS A 48 -11.75 -3.00 1.75
N GLY A 49 -11.32 -3.04 3.01
CA GLY A 49 -11.22 -4.30 3.76
C GLY A 49 -12.54 -5.07 3.84
N LYS A 50 -13.69 -4.35 3.84
CA LYS A 50 -15.02 -4.96 3.82
C LYS A 50 -15.25 -5.78 2.53
N ASP A 51 -14.76 -5.29 1.40
CA ASP A 51 -14.88 -5.98 0.11
C ASP A 51 -14.02 -7.24 0.09
N LEU A 52 -12.81 -7.17 0.68
CA LEU A 52 -11.94 -8.35 0.86
C LEU A 52 -12.59 -9.41 1.75
N ARG A 53 -13.26 -8.98 2.83
CA ARG A 53 -14.02 -9.89 3.69
C ARG A 53 -15.17 -10.55 2.95
N ALA A 54 -15.94 -9.76 2.20
CA ALA A 54 -17.06 -10.29 1.41
C ALA A 54 -16.56 -11.29 0.36
N PHE A 55 -15.47 -10.97 -0.33
CA PHE A 55 -14.83 -11.87 -1.29
C PHE A 55 -14.40 -13.17 -0.62
N ARG A 56 -13.61 -13.10 0.47
CA ARG A 56 -13.13 -14.30 1.19
C ARG A 56 -14.30 -15.20 1.61
N LEU A 57 -15.38 -14.62 2.13
CA LEU A 57 -16.56 -15.39 2.53
C LEU A 57 -17.28 -16.01 1.32
N GLY A 58 -17.38 -15.28 0.20
CA GLY A 58 -18.01 -15.78 -1.03
C GLY A 58 -17.31 -17.00 -1.63
N ILE A 59 -15.99 -17.11 -1.49
CA ILE A 59 -15.20 -18.27 -1.92
C ILE A 59 -15.04 -19.35 -0.81
N GLY A 60 -15.69 -19.16 0.33
CA GLY A 60 -15.70 -20.16 1.43
C GLY A 60 -14.40 -20.28 2.21
N LEU A 61 -13.51 -19.28 2.16
CA LEU A 61 -12.23 -19.32 2.88
C LEU A 61 -12.36 -18.87 4.34
N THR A 62 -11.69 -19.57 5.25
CA THR A 62 -11.61 -19.17 6.66
C THR A 62 -10.63 -18.01 6.84
N LEU A 63 -10.84 -17.19 7.87
CA LEU A 63 -9.91 -16.11 8.20
C LEU A 63 -8.52 -16.67 8.56
N THR A 64 -8.47 -17.82 9.23
CA THR A 64 -7.23 -18.50 9.62
C THR A 64 -6.41 -18.93 8.41
N ALA A 65 -7.05 -19.51 7.38
CA ALA A 65 -6.36 -19.92 6.15
C ALA A 65 -5.78 -18.71 5.40
N ALA A 66 -6.53 -17.61 5.33
CA ALA A 66 -6.06 -16.38 4.72
C ALA A 66 -4.89 -15.74 5.50
N ALA A 67 -4.96 -15.76 6.84
CA ALA A 67 -3.91 -15.23 7.71
C ALA A 67 -2.60 -16.01 7.57
N GLN A 68 -2.69 -17.35 7.50
CA GLN A 68 -1.55 -18.22 7.27
C GLN A 68 -0.90 -17.97 5.91
N PHE A 69 -1.68 -17.76 4.84
CA PHE A 69 -1.13 -17.47 3.52
C PHE A 69 -0.39 -16.12 3.48
N LEU A 70 -0.95 -15.10 4.14
CA LEU A 70 -0.38 -13.75 4.18
C LEU A 70 0.76 -13.59 5.18
N ASP A 71 1.19 -14.66 5.85
CA ASP A 71 2.17 -14.65 6.94
C ASP A 71 1.88 -13.54 7.95
N CYS A 72 0.62 -13.50 8.42
CA CYS A 72 0.17 -12.46 9.33
C CYS A 72 -0.71 -13.01 10.44
N ASP A 73 -0.72 -12.28 11.56
CA ASP A 73 -1.58 -12.58 12.69
C ASP A 73 -3.08 -12.40 12.35
N LEU A 74 -3.93 -13.27 12.91
CA LEU A 74 -5.39 -13.26 12.67
C LEU A 74 -6.04 -11.94 13.10
N ASN A 75 -5.63 -11.34 14.23
CA ASN A 75 -6.18 -10.06 14.65
C ASN A 75 -5.79 -8.95 13.69
N ARG A 76 -4.56 -9.01 13.15
CA ARG A 76 -4.11 -8.07 12.12
C ARG A 76 -4.97 -8.16 10.86
N LEU A 77 -5.22 -9.37 10.35
CA LEU A 77 -6.07 -9.58 9.18
C LEU A 77 -7.53 -9.19 9.46
N SER A 78 -8.07 -9.54 10.63
CA SER A 78 -9.40 -9.14 11.08
C SER A 78 -9.57 -7.61 11.15
N ARG A 79 -8.55 -6.89 11.63
CA ARG A 79 -8.57 -5.42 11.68
C ARG A 79 -8.52 -4.80 10.28
N LEU A 80 -7.77 -5.42 9.36
CA LEU A 80 -7.75 -5.02 7.95
C LEU A 80 -9.14 -5.21 7.32
N GLU A 81 -9.74 -6.39 7.46
CA GLU A 81 -11.07 -6.72 6.92
C GLU A 81 -12.19 -5.83 7.48
N ARG A 82 -12.06 -5.40 8.74
CA ARG A 82 -13.02 -4.47 9.36
C ARG A 82 -12.77 -2.99 9.01
N GLY A 83 -11.71 -2.69 8.27
CA GLY A 83 -11.32 -1.32 7.93
C GLY A 83 -10.77 -0.51 9.10
N ILE A 84 -10.37 -1.16 10.20
CA ILE A 84 -9.75 -0.52 11.36
C ILE A 84 -8.32 -0.11 11.03
N THR A 85 -7.57 -0.99 10.37
CA THR A 85 -6.21 -0.70 9.90
C THR A 85 -6.21 -0.44 8.40
N LYS A 86 -5.63 0.69 7.98
CA LYS A 86 -5.48 1.07 6.58
C LYS A 86 -4.08 0.72 6.10
N ASP A 87 -3.88 -0.55 5.76
CA ASP A 87 -2.63 -1.04 5.16
C ASP A 87 -2.88 -1.41 3.70
N GLN A 88 -2.69 -0.42 2.82
CA GLN A 88 -3.00 -0.57 1.39
C GLN A 88 -2.11 -1.63 0.73
N LYS A 89 -0.84 -1.74 1.14
CA LYS A 89 0.10 -2.72 0.56
C LYS A 89 -0.40 -4.13 0.83
N ARG A 90 -0.75 -4.43 2.08
CA ARG A 90 -1.30 -5.74 2.44
C ARG A 90 -2.67 -5.99 1.81
N ALA A 91 -3.52 -4.98 1.72
CA ALA A 91 -4.82 -5.10 1.05
C ALA A 91 -4.67 -5.51 -0.42
N LEU A 92 -3.67 -4.95 -1.13
CA LEU A 92 -3.33 -5.31 -2.51
C LEU A 92 -2.84 -6.75 -2.62
N GLU A 93 -1.89 -7.14 -1.77
CA GLU A 93 -1.36 -8.52 -1.71
C GLU A 93 -2.48 -9.53 -1.43
N TYR A 94 -3.36 -9.21 -0.49
CA TYR A 94 -4.50 -10.03 -0.12
C TYR A 94 -5.53 -10.15 -1.25
N GLN A 95 -5.89 -9.05 -1.91
CA GLN A 95 -6.81 -9.08 -3.04
C GLN A 95 -6.27 -9.94 -4.19
N LYS A 96 -4.99 -9.77 -4.52
CA LYS A 96 -4.33 -10.54 -5.56
C LYS A 96 -4.43 -12.03 -5.26
N TRP A 97 -4.10 -12.42 -4.03
CA TRP A 97 -4.20 -13.82 -3.62
C TRP A 97 -5.63 -14.38 -3.69
N LEU A 98 -6.64 -13.64 -3.22
CA LEU A 98 -8.04 -14.09 -3.29
C LEU A 98 -8.47 -14.33 -4.75
N THR A 99 -8.01 -13.46 -5.66
CA THR A 99 -8.29 -13.58 -7.09
C THR A 99 -7.63 -14.82 -7.68
N ASP A 100 -6.34 -15.03 -7.42
CA ASP A 100 -5.59 -16.20 -7.88
C ASP A 100 -6.21 -17.49 -7.33
N TYR A 101 -6.61 -17.50 -6.06
CA TYR A 101 -7.24 -18.64 -5.41
C TYR A 101 -8.61 -18.98 -6.01
N GLN A 102 -9.43 -17.97 -6.31
CA GLN A 102 -10.72 -18.17 -6.98
C GLN A 102 -10.54 -18.80 -8.37
N GLN A 103 -9.57 -18.30 -9.16
CA GLN A 103 -9.28 -18.86 -10.48
C GLN A 103 -8.90 -20.35 -10.40
N LEU A 104 -8.06 -20.72 -9.43
CA LEU A 104 -7.68 -22.11 -9.20
C LEU A 104 -8.87 -22.99 -8.80
N GLN A 105 -9.81 -22.47 -7.99
CA GLN A 105 -11.03 -23.20 -7.66
C GLN A 105 -11.92 -23.41 -8.89
N THR A 106 -12.12 -22.38 -9.71
CA THR A 106 -12.96 -22.50 -10.91
C THR A 106 -12.42 -23.53 -11.90
N LEU A 107 -11.09 -23.61 -12.05
CA LEU A 107 -10.45 -24.59 -12.94
C LEU A 107 -10.64 -26.03 -12.46
N LYS A 108 -10.71 -26.26 -11.15
CA LYS A 108 -10.95 -27.60 -10.56
C LYS A 108 -12.40 -28.06 -10.63
N THR A 109 -13.35 -27.13 -10.77
CA THR A 109 -14.78 -27.44 -10.82
C THR A 109 -15.27 -27.74 -12.24
N VAL A 110 -14.56 -27.26 -13.27
CA VAL A 110 -14.92 -27.43 -14.69
C VAL A 110 -14.24 -28.65 -15.33
N ALA A 111 -13.22 -29.21 -14.68
CA ALA A 111 -12.55 -30.46 -15.06
C ALA A 111 -13.19 -31.66 -14.37
#